data_AF-A0A383DZT7-F1
#
_entry.id   AF-A0A383DZT7-F1
#
_cell.length_a   1.000
_cell.length_b   1.000
_cell.length_c   1.000
_cell.angle_alpha   90.00
_cell.angle_beta   90.00
_cell.angle_gamma   90.00
#
_symmetry.space_group_name_H-M   'P 1'
#
loop_
_entity.id
_entity.type
_entity.pdbx_description
1 polymer ?
#
loop_
_entity_poly.entity_id
_entity_poly.type
_entity_poly.pdbx_seq_one_letter_code
_entity_poly.pdbx_strand_id
1 'polypeptide(L)'
;MTFVMLFLSLKLTALQAQNLIIDQLSQTVEVKRENLDQAKKEALAKGKRRLVENAMARFLDADSMVILKKVLEKHILEDTDSLIDSIRVIEEETSEDRSEFKINLEGRIFRSRLLMALRPLGLMTRSKSSPPQKVRLVYETDMQLRNSKEMKLFRTELQKRLNPYWIKIGSLVKWERSLDPKGLGAYFREN
;
A
#
# COMPACT_ATOMS: atom_id res chain seq x y z
N MET A 1 43.64 -31.37 0.19
CA MET A 1 42.34 -31.22 -0.50
C MET A 1 41.55 -30.18 0.27
N THR A 2 41.49 -28.98 -0.28
CA THR A 2 40.97 -27.78 0.37
C THR A 2 39.82 -27.24 -0.48
N PHE A 3 38.89 -26.52 0.14
CA PHE A 3 37.78 -25.75 -0.45
C PHE A 3 36.50 -26.52 -0.84
N VAL A 4 35.66 -26.84 0.16
CA VAL A 4 34.21 -27.02 -0.06
C VAL A 4 33.34 -26.19 0.91
N MET A 5 33.90 -25.57 1.95
CA MET A 5 33.12 -24.89 3.01
C MET A 5 32.98 -23.36 2.89
N LEU A 6 33.30 -22.73 1.73
CA LEU A 6 33.22 -21.27 1.58
C LEU A 6 32.16 -20.77 0.56
N PHE A 7 31.55 -21.64 -0.24
CA PHE A 7 30.56 -21.24 -1.26
C PHE A 7 29.11 -21.26 -0.78
N LEU A 8 28.81 -21.89 0.36
CA LEU A 8 27.44 -21.91 0.91
C LEU A 8 27.08 -20.62 1.66
N SER A 9 28.05 -19.99 2.33
CA SER A 9 27.83 -18.77 3.13
C SER A 9 27.59 -17.53 2.26
N LEU A 10 28.25 -17.42 1.09
CA LEU A 10 28.05 -16.31 0.15
C LEU A 10 26.71 -16.36 -0.60
N LYS A 11 26.11 -17.55 -0.78
CA LYS A 11 24.78 -17.65 -1.39
C LYS A 11 23.66 -17.30 -0.41
N LEU A 12 23.82 -17.55 0.89
CA LEU A 12 22.83 -17.15 1.90
C LEU A 12 22.73 -15.63 2.05
N THR A 13 23.85 -14.92 2.04
CA THR A 13 23.87 -13.45 2.13
C THR A 13 23.30 -12.78 0.88
N ALA A 14 23.55 -13.33 -0.32
CA ALA A 14 22.93 -12.87 -1.55
C ALA A 14 21.41 -13.11 -1.59
N LEU A 15 20.92 -14.23 -1.03
CA LEU A 15 19.49 -14.53 -0.93
C LEU A 15 18.78 -13.63 0.09
N GLN A 16 19.43 -13.30 1.22
CA GLN A 16 18.92 -12.31 2.18
C GLN A 16 18.84 -10.91 1.57
N ALA A 17 19.82 -10.51 0.75
CA ALA A 17 19.80 -9.24 0.03
C ALA A 17 18.64 -9.14 -0.99
N GLN A 18 18.16 -10.26 -1.54
CA GLN A 18 17.00 -10.26 -2.46
C GLN A 18 15.65 -10.03 -1.76
N ASN A 19 15.56 -10.21 -0.44
CA ASN A 19 14.33 -10.07 0.33
C ASN A 19 14.23 -8.74 1.09
N LEU A 20 15.21 -7.86 0.95
CA LEU A 20 15.23 -6.54 1.59
C LEU A 20 15.04 -5.44 0.54
N ILE A 21 14.17 -4.49 0.86
CA ILE A 21 14.03 -3.23 0.16
C ILE A 21 14.87 -2.21 0.92
N ILE A 22 15.95 -1.76 0.29
CA ILE A 22 16.79 -0.68 0.82
C ILE A 22 16.31 0.63 0.19
N ASP A 23 16.13 1.64 1.01
CA ASP A 23 15.77 2.99 0.59
C ASP A 23 16.42 4.04 1.49
N GLN A 24 16.68 5.21 0.93
CA GLN A 24 17.24 6.35 1.66
C GLN A 24 16.33 7.57 1.48
N LEU A 25 16.12 8.33 2.56
CA LEU A 25 15.35 9.55 2.51
C LEU A 25 15.84 10.60 3.49
N SER A 26 15.46 11.85 3.22
CA SER A 26 15.60 12.98 4.14
C SER A 26 14.23 13.32 4.72
N GLN A 27 14.16 13.51 6.04
CA GLN A 27 12.96 13.95 6.74
C GLN A 27 13.25 15.19 7.58
N THR A 28 12.52 16.26 7.28
CA THR A 28 12.56 17.51 8.06
C THR A 28 11.29 17.65 8.90
N VAL A 29 11.42 18.15 10.12
CA VAL A 29 10.31 18.50 11.00
C VAL A 29 10.61 19.82 11.72
N GLU A 30 9.55 20.53 12.07
CA GLU A 30 9.63 21.74 12.88
C GLU A 30 9.98 21.41 14.34
N VAL A 31 10.87 22.17 14.94
CA VAL A 31 11.21 22.11 16.36
C VAL A 31 10.24 23.00 17.13
N LYS A 32 9.26 22.36 17.77
CA LYS A 32 8.25 23.08 18.54
C LYS A 32 8.72 23.33 19.97
N ARG A 33 8.60 24.58 20.43
CA ARG A 33 8.94 25.00 21.81
C ARG A 33 10.37 24.61 22.20
N GLU A 34 11.30 24.75 21.25
CA GLU A 34 12.73 24.44 21.44
C GLU A 34 13.01 22.99 21.87
N ASN A 35 12.06 22.07 21.69
CA ASN A 35 12.22 20.68 22.11
C ASN A 35 12.80 19.82 20.97
N LEU A 36 14.14 19.82 20.89
CA LEU A 36 14.87 19.05 19.88
C LEU A 36 14.66 17.53 20.02
N ASP A 37 14.59 17.00 21.25
CA ASP A 37 14.38 15.56 21.47
C ASP A 37 13.05 15.08 20.92
N GLN A 38 11.99 15.89 21.07
CA GLN A 38 10.69 15.60 20.48
C GLN A 38 10.76 15.68 18.95
N ALA A 39 11.45 16.67 18.40
CA ALA A 39 11.66 16.79 16.95
C ALA A 39 12.40 15.58 16.38
N LYS A 40 13.45 15.09 17.05
CA LYS A 40 14.17 13.86 16.66
C LYS A 40 13.25 12.64 16.60
N LYS A 41 12.45 12.42 17.65
CA LYS A 41 11.48 11.31 17.70
C LYS A 41 10.43 11.42 16.60
N GLU A 42 9.91 12.62 16.36
CA GLU A 42 8.93 12.88 15.32
C GLU A 42 9.51 12.67 13.91
N ALA A 43 10.71 13.18 13.66
CA ALA A 43 11.41 13.02 12.39
C ALA A 43 11.71 11.54 12.11
N LEU A 44 12.18 10.80 13.11
CA LEU A 44 12.40 9.37 12.97
C LEU A 44 11.08 8.64 12.66
N ALA A 45 10.01 8.87 13.42
CA ALA A 45 8.71 8.22 13.21
C ALA A 45 8.12 8.52 11.82
N LYS A 46 8.15 9.78 11.38
CA LYS A 46 7.73 10.18 10.03
C LYS A 46 8.63 9.56 8.96
N GLY A 47 9.93 9.49 9.20
CA GLY A 47 10.90 8.85 8.32
C GLY A 47 10.65 7.35 8.15
N LYS A 48 10.44 6.61 9.24
CA LYS A 48 10.06 5.18 9.19
C LYS A 48 8.83 4.96 8.33
N ARG A 49 7.80 5.78 8.55
CA ARG A 49 6.55 5.72 7.81
C ARG A 49 6.76 5.95 6.31
N ARG A 50 7.51 7.00 5.94
CA ARG A 50 7.81 7.28 4.53
C ARG A 50 8.63 6.19 3.86
N LEU A 51 9.59 5.58 4.57
CA LEU A 51 10.33 4.42 4.04
C LEU A 51 9.37 3.28 3.68
N VAL A 52 8.40 2.97 4.54
CA VAL A 52 7.38 1.94 4.26
C VAL A 52 6.46 2.35 3.11
N GLU A 53 6.02 3.61 3.06
CA GLU A 53 5.23 4.15 1.93
C GLU A 53 5.98 4.01 0.59
N ASN A 54 7.27 4.36 0.55
CA ASN A 54 8.12 4.19 -0.64
C ASN A 54 8.26 2.73 -1.04
N ALA A 55 8.42 1.83 -0.06
CA ALA A 55 8.48 0.39 -0.32
C ALA A 55 7.15 -0.13 -0.91
N MET A 56 6.00 0.34 -0.41
CA MET A 56 4.68 -0.01 -0.97
C MET A 56 4.50 0.50 -2.40
N ALA A 57 5.02 1.67 -2.72
CA ALA A 57 4.95 2.25 -4.07
C ALA A 57 5.67 1.40 -5.14
N ARG A 58 6.54 0.45 -4.73
CA ARG A 58 7.13 -0.56 -5.63
C ARG A 58 6.12 -1.63 -6.07
N PHE A 59 5.04 -1.83 -5.30
CA PHE A 59 4.02 -2.87 -5.54
C PHE A 59 2.67 -2.31 -5.99
N LEU A 60 2.34 -1.10 -5.56
CA LEU A 60 1.08 -0.41 -5.85
C LEU A 60 1.34 0.76 -6.81
N ASP A 61 0.41 1.05 -7.71
CA ASP A 61 0.43 2.30 -8.48
C ASP A 61 0.02 3.50 -7.62
N ALA A 62 0.32 4.72 -8.11
CA ALA A 62 0.08 5.95 -7.37
C ALA A 62 -1.40 6.17 -7.05
N ASP A 63 -2.30 5.85 -7.98
CA ASP A 63 -3.75 5.99 -7.76
C ASP A 63 -4.22 5.03 -6.67
N SER A 64 -3.73 3.78 -6.70
CA SER A 64 -4.00 2.79 -5.65
C SER A 64 -3.53 3.27 -4.28
N MET A 65 -2.34 3.88 -4.18
CA MET A 65 -1.83 4.44 -2.92
C MET A 65 -2.75 5.54 -2.37
N VAL A 66 -3.29 6.40 -3.25
CA VAL A 66 -4.22 7.48 -2.87
C VAL A 66 -5.59 6.93 -2.46
N ILE A 67 -6.17 6.07 -3.28
CA ILE A 67 -7.52 5.49 -3.07
C ILE A 67 -7.56 4.69 -1.76
N LEU A 68 -6.49 3.96 -1.47
CA LEU A 68 -6.41 3.06 -0.32
C LEU A 68 -5.78 3.70 0.92
N LYS A 69 -5.45 5.00 0.90
CA LYS A 69 -4.69 5.68 1.96
C LYS A 69 -5.16 5.30 3.37
N LYS A 70 -6.46 5.37 3.65
CA LYS A 70 -7.03 5.04 4.98
C LYS A 70 -6.89 3.55 5.35
N VAL A 71 -7.00 2.67 4.36
CA VAL A 71 -6.83 1.22 4.57
C VAL A 71 -5.38 0.90 4.86
N LEU A 72 -4.44 1.46 4.07
CA LEU A 72 -3.01 1.31 4.28
C LEU A 72 -2.57 1.91 5.62
N GLU A 73 -3.14 3.05 6.00
CA GLU A 73 -2.95 3.68 7.32
C GLU A 73 -3.25 2.72 8.46
N LYS A 74 -4.46 2.17 8.47
CA LYS A 74 -4.95 1.30 9.55
C LYS A 74 -4.25 -0.05 9.61
N HIS A 75 -3.93 -0.63 8.45
CA HIS A 75 -3.49 -2.04 8.40
C HIS A 75 -1.98 -2.21 8.22
N ILE A 76 -1.25 -1.16 7.86
CA ILE A 76 0.18 -1.25 7.53
C ILE A 76 0.99 -0.14 8.20
N LEU A 77 0.54 1.12 8.12
CA LEU A 77 1.34 2.27 8.55
C LEU A 77 1.16 2.66 10.02
N GLU A 78 0.26 1.98 10.75
CA GLU A 78 0.08 2.15 12.20
C GLU A 78 1.23 1.51 12.98
N ASP A 79 1.73 0.35 12.53
CA ASP A 79 2.90 -0.35 13.08
C ASP A 79 3.92 -0.67 11.97
N THR A 80 4.77 0.30 11.67
CA THR A 80 5.81 0.15 10.65
C THR A 80 6.98 -0.72 11.11
N ASP A 81 7.20 -0.86 12.41
CA ASP A 81 8.39 -1.52 12.97
C ASP A 81 8.38 -3.02 12.68
N SER A 82 7.20 -3.64 12.60
CA SER A 82 7.05 -5.03 12.18
C SER A 82 7.59 -5.32 10.76
N LEU A 83 7.67 -4.30 9.90
CA LEU A 83 8.07 -4.39 8.49
C LEU A 83 9.55 -4.04 8.27
N ILE A 84 10.17 -3.37 9.23
CA ILE A 84 11.51 -2.83 9.11
C ILE A 84 12.51 -3.81 9.73
N ASP A 85 13.53 -4.15 8.96
CA ASP A 85 14.68 -4.94 9.43
C ASP A 85 15.63 -4.06 10.25
N SER A 86 16.01 -2.93 9.68
CA SER A 86 16.94 -2.00 10.31
C SER A 86 16.78 -0.58 9.78
N ILE A 87 17.15 0.38 10.63
CA ILE A 87 17.26 1.80 10.27
C ILE A 87 18.63 2.28 10.69
N ARG A 88 19.28 2.98 9.79
CA ARG A 88 20.52 3.69 10.06
C ARG A 88 20.30 5.18 9.87
N VAL A 89 20.64 5.95 10.89
CA VAL A 89 20.77 7.40 10.78
C VAL A 89 22.11 7.68 10.11
N ILE A 90 22.06 8.35 8.96
CA ILE A 90 23.24 8.74 8.18
C ILE A 90 23.74 10.10 8.70
N GLU A 91 22.82 11.04 8.87
CA GLU A 91 23.13 12.43 9.19
C GLU A 91 21.95 13.06 9.93
N GLU A 92 22.28 13.97 10.85
CA GLU A 92 21.35 14.81 11.58
C GLU A 92 21.79 16.26 11.45
N GLU A 93 20.88 17.13 11.07
CA GLU A 93 21.10 18.56 10.91
C GLU A 93 20.03 19.32 11.71
N THR A 94 20.42 20.42 12.33
CA THR A 94 19.49 21.39 12.93
C THR A 94 19.73 22.73 12.24
N SER A 95 18.67 23.44 11.90
CA SER A 95 18.79 24.77 11.31
C SER A 95 19.51 25.75 12.26
N GLU A 96 20.13 26.79 11.72
CA GLU A 96 20.88 27.78 12.50
C GLU A 96 20.02 28.47 13.57
N ASP A 97 18.77 28.77 13.23
CA ASP A 97 17.75 29.35 14.10
C ASP A 97 17.06 28.32 15.02
N ARG A 98 17.44 27.04 14.92
CA ARG A 98 16.88 25.88 15.66
C ARG A 98 15.38 25.68 15.50
N SER A 99 14.80 26.22 14.42
CA SER A 99 13.38 26.07 14.11
C SER A 99 13.08 24.74 13.38
N GLU A 100 14.07 24.12 12.76
CA GLU A 100 13.93 22.88 12.00
C GLU A 100 14.98 21.83 12.38
N PHE A 101 14.55 20.57 12.37
CA PHE A 101 15.40 19.41 12.52
C PHE A 101 15.25 18.50 11.29
N LYS A 102 16.37 18.11 10.71
CA LYS A 102 16.45 17.25 9.53
C LYS A 102 17.25 15.99 9.85
N ILE A 103 16.76 14.86 9.37
CA ILE A 103 17.41 13.55 9.51
C ILE A 103 17.48 12.84 8.17
N ASN A 104 18.67 12.34 7.81
CA ASN A 104 18.87 11.46 6.68
C ASN A 104 18.92 10.01 7.17
N LEU A 105 18.07 9.16 6.60
CA LEU A 105 17.85 7.79 7.04
C LEU A 105 18.10 6.82 5.89
N GLU A 106 18.75 5.69 6.18
CA GLU A 106 18.66 4.47 5.38
C GLU A 106 17.75 3.48 6.10
N GLY A 107 16.72 3.01 5.41
CA GLY A 107 15.85 1.95 5.88
C GLY A 107 16.07 0.66 5.11
N ARG A 108 16.04 -0.47 5.81
CA ARG A 108 15.95 -1.81 5.22
C ARG A 108 14.62 -2.43 5.62
N ILE A 109 13.80 -2.74 4.63
CA ILE A 109 12.42 -3.23 4.82
C ILE A 109 12.31 -4.67 4.32
N PHE A 110 11.67 -5.53 5.09
CA PHE A 110 11.38 -6.90 4.68
C PHE A 110 10.33 -6.92 3.57
N ARG A 111 10.76 -7.20 2.33
CA ARG A 111 9.88 -7.34 1.17
C ARG A 111 8.78 -8.38 1.41
N SER A 112 9.16 -9.55 1.95
CA SER A 112 8.23 -10.62 2.29
C SER A 112 7.15 -10.19 3.28
N ARG A 113 7.51 -9.52 4.38
CA ARG A 113 6.54 -9.05 5.39
C ARG A 113 5.60 -8.00 4.82
N LEU A 114 6.11 -7.08 4.01
CA LEU A 114 5.29 -6.09 3.33
C LEU A 114 4.28 -6.74 2.36
N LEU A 115 4.72 -7.72 1.56
CA LEU A 115 3.82 -8.50 0.71
C LEU A 115 2.78 -9.30 1.51
N MET A 116 3.17 -9.86 2.66
CA MET A 116 2.25 -10.55 3.57
C MET A 116 1.22 -9.60 4.17
N ALA A 117 1.58 -8.36 4.48
CA ALA A 117 0.65 -7.34 4.97
C ALA A 117 -0.32 -6.86 3.87
N LEU A 118 0.14 -6.77 2.62
CA LEU A 118 -0.69 -6.35 1.47
C LEU A 118 -1.66 -7.44 1.01
N ARG A 119 -1.31 -8.73 1.17
CA ARG A 119 -2.10 -9.86 0.63
C ARG A 119 -3.53 -9.95 1.20
N PRO A 120 -3.77 -9.84 2.53
CA PRO A 120 -5.13 -9.86 3.10
C PRO A 120 -6.02 -8.74 2.59
N LEU A 121 -5.44 -7.63 2.11
CA LEU A 121 -6.17 -6.53 1.51
C LEU A 121 -6.64 -6.84 0.08
N GLY A 122 -6.36 -8.03 -0.46
CA GLY A 122 -6.79 -8.42 -1.81
C GLY A 122 -6.14 -7.59 -2.92
N LEU A 123 -5.04 -6.91 -2.63
CA LEU A 123 -4.35 -6.03 -3.58
C LEU A 123 -3.49 -6.86 -4.52
N MET A 124 -3.67 -6.68 -5.82
CA MET A 124 -2.78 -7.27 -6.81
C MET A 124 -1.52 -6.43 -6.91
N THR A 125 -0.40 -7.01 -6.50
CA THR A 125 0.91 -6.39 -6.71
C THR A 125 1.26 -6.39 -8.19
N ARG A 126 2.05 -5.41 -8.66
CA ARG A 126 2.41 -5.15 -10.08
C ARG A 126 2.93 -6.33 -10.94
N SER A 127 3.04 -7.58 -10.46
CA SER A 127 3.28 -8.74 -11.32
C SER A 127 2.03 -9.06 -12.17
N LYS A 128 1.84 -8.26 -13.22
CA LYS A 128 0.66 -8.25 -14.11
C LYS A 128 0.70 -9.37 -15.16
N SER A 129 0.66 -10.64 -14.76
CA SER A 129 0.57 -11.74 -15.73
C SER A 129 -0.87 -12.09 -16.15
N SER A 130 -1.88 -11.70 -15.36
CA SER A 130 -3.28 -12.04 -15.62
C SER A 130 -4.14 -10.80 -15.94
N PRO A 131 -5.15 -10.92 -16.82
CA PRO A 131 -6.10 -9.83 -17.06
C PRO A 131 -6.96 -9.54 -15.80
N PRO A 132 -7.46 -8.31 -15.62
CA PRO A 132 -8.40 -7.98 -14.55
C PRO A 132 -9.62 -8.89 -14.54
N GLN A 133 -10.06 -9.28 -13.34
CA GLN A 133 -11.26 -10.10 -13.17
C GLN A 133 -12.48 -9.26 -13.55
N LYS A 134 -13.19 -9.68 -14.61
CA LYS A 134 -14.47 -9.05 -14.97
C LYS A 134 -15.56 -9.55 -14.04
N VAL A 135 -16.28 -8.63 -13.40
CA VAL A 135 -17.37 -8.96 -12.47
C VAL A 135 -18.66 -8.27 -12.88
N ARG A 136 -19.79 -8.93 -12.60
CA ARG A 136 -21.12 -8.32 -12.60
C ARG A 136 -21.36 -7.74 -11.21
N LEU A 137 -21.63 -6.45 -11.13
CA LEU A 137 -21.97 -5.77 -9.88
C LEU A 137 -23.48 -5.52 -9.84
N VAL A 138 -24.09 -5.93 -8.73
CA VAL A 138 -25.49 -5.67 -8.43
C VAL A 138 -25.52 -4.55 -7.40
N TYR A 139 -26.33 -3.52 -7.65
CA TYR A 139 -26.53 -2.44 -6.71
C TYR A 139 -28.00 -2.35 -6.31
N GLU A 140 -28.22 -2.23 -5.01
CA GLU A 140 -29.52 -2.02 -4.39
C GLU A 140 -29.54 -0.56 -3.93
N THR A 141 -30.33 0.29 -4.58
CA THR A 141 -30.42 1.68 -4.14
C THR A 141 -31.80 2.27 -4.40
N ASP A 142 -32.26 3.06 -3.43
CA ASP A 142 -33.17 4.19 -3.64
C ASP A 142 -32.51 5.37 -4.38
N MET A 143 -31.21 5.28 -4.72
CA MET A 143 -30.51 6.29 -5.52
C MET A 143 -31.12 6.34 -6.91
N GLN A 144 -31.75 7.47 -7.19
CA GLN A 144 -32.19 7.78 -8.53
C GLN A 144 -30.94 8.20 -9.34
N LEU A 145 -30.21 7.24 -9.88
CA LEU A 145 -29.30 7.47 -11.00
C LEU A 145 -30.18 7.72 -12.22
N ARG A 146 -30.73 8.94 -12.31
CA ARG A 146 -31.89 9.28 -13.15
C ARG A 146 -31.54 9.32 -14.63
N ASN A 147 -30.27 9.55 -14.94
CA ASN A 147 -29.82 9.76 -16.31
C ASN A 147 -28.49 9.05 -16.62
N SER A 148 -28.20 8.90 -17.91
CA SER A 148 -27.01 8.23 -18.43
C SER A 148 -25.69 8.88 -17.99
N LYS A 149 -25.69 10.19 -17.73
CA LYS A 149 -24.50 10.94 -17.30
C LYS A 149 -24.11 10.61 -15.86
N GLU A 150 -25.07 10.59 -14.95
CA GLU A 150 -24.89 10.17 -13.55
C GLU A 150 -24.44 8.71 -13.47
N MET A 151 -25.06 7.82 -14.24
CA MET A 151 -24.68 6.41 -14.30
C MET A 151 -23.23 6.24 -14.80
N LYS A 152 -22.84 7.00 -15.83
CA LYS A 152 -21.47 6.98 -16.35
C LYS A 152 -20.47 7.50 -15.31
N LEU A 153 -20.80 8.58 -14.59
CA LEU A 153 -19.95 9.12 -13.53
C LEU A 153 -19.80 8.10 -12.39
N PHE A 154 -20.91 7.55 -11.90
CA PHE A 154 -20.92 6.52 -10.86
C PHE A 154 -20.06 5.32 -11.25
N ARG A 155 -20.27 4.78 -12.46
CA ARG A 155 -19.48 3.65 -12.97
C ARG A 155 -17.98 4.00 -13.04
N THR A 156 -17.65 5.21 -13.46
CA THR A 156 -16.25 5.67 -13.56
C THR A 156 -15.60 5.73 -12.19
N GLU A 157 -16.27 6.35 -11.21
CA GLU A 157 -15.76 6.46 -9.85
C GLU A 157 -15.68 5.10 -9.14
N LEU A 158 -16.66 4.22 -9.36
CA LEU A 158 -16.64 2.86 -8.85
C LEU A 158 -15.49 2.05 -9.48
N GLN A 159 -15.28 2.16 -10.79
CA GLN A 159 -14.18 1.48 -11.47
C GLN A 159 -12.83 1.93 -10.92
N LYS A 160 -12.64 3.24 -10.69
CA LYS A 160 -11.42 3.76 -10.04
C LYS A 160 -11.17 3.06 -8.70
N ARG A 161 -12.19 2.95 -7.85
CA ARG A 161 -12.09 2.30 -6.52
C ARG A 161 -11.82 0.79 -6.58
N LEU A 162 -12.18 0.13 -7.68
CA LEU A 162 -12.00 -1.31 -7.89
C LEU A 162 -10.66 -1.67 -8.56
N ASN A 163 -10.04 -0.71 -9.25
CA ASN A 163 -8.76 -0.92 -9.92
C ASN A 163 -7.66 -1.51 -9.02
N PRO A 164 -7.49 -1.08 -7.74
CA PRO A 164 -6.43 -1.62 -6.88
C PRO A 164 -6.58 -3.12 -6.59
N TYR A 165 -7.81 -3.64 -6.68
CA TYR A 165 -8.14 -5.05 -6.48
C TYR A 165 -8.14 -5.84 -7.79
N TRP A 166 -7.71 -5.23 -8.90
CA TRP A 166 -7.67 -5.85 -10.23
C TRP A 166 -9.04 -6.31 -10.74
N ILE A 167 -10.09 -5.58 -10.37
CA ILE A 167 -11.47 -5.86 -10.72
C ILE A 167 -11.94 -4.90 -11.82
N LYS A 168 -12.52 -5.44 -12.90
CA LYS A 168 -13.16 -4.68 -13.98
C LYS A 168 -14.67 -4.85 -13.93
N ILE A 169 -15.41 -3.75 -13.96
CA ILE A 169 -16.87 -3.77 -14.04
C ILE A 169 -17.29 -4.21 -15.44
N GLY A 170 -17.77 -5.45 -15.55
CA GLY A 170 -18.37 -5.98 -16.78
C GLY A 170 -19.74 -5.38 -17.00
N SER A 171 -20.67 -5.68 -16.10
CA SER A 171 -22.04 -5.13 -16.08
C SER A 171 -22.37 -4.57 -14.69
N LEU A 172 -23.19 -3.52 -14.68
CA LEU A 172 -23.73 -2.90 -13.48
C LEU A 172 -25.25 -3.00 -13.56
N VAL A 173 -25.87 -3.73 -12.64
CA VAL A 173 -27.28 -4.11 -12.73
C VAL A 173 -28.02 -3.61 -11.50
N LYS A 174 -29.13 -2.91 -11.72
CA LYS A 174 -30.02 -2.47 -10.66
C LYS A 174 -30.78 -3.67 -10.14
N TRP A 175 -30.80 -3.84 -8.82
CA TRP A 175 -31.66 -4.84 -8.19
C TRP A 175 -33.05 -4.24 -7.96
N GLU A 176 -34.10 -4.86 -8.53
CA GLU A 176 -35.48 -4.36 -8.50
C GLU A 176 -36.46 -5.24 -7.69
N ARG A 177 -35.97 -6.24 -6.93
CA ARG A 177 -36.81 -7.17 -6.13
C ARG A 177 -36.29 -7.35 -4.70
N SER A 178 -37.11 -7.81 -3.75
CA SER A 178 -36.64 -8.15 -2.40
C SER A 178 -35.62 -9.31 -2.44
N LEU A 179 -34.55 -9.22 -1.64
CA LEU A 179 -33.51 -10.25 -1.51
C LEU A 179 -34.04 -11.58 -0.93
N ASP A 180 -34.69 -12.42 -1.76
CA ASP A 180 -34.89 -13.84 -1.45
C ASP A 180 -33.72 -14.67 -2.04
N PRO A 181 -33.00 -15.46 -1.23
CA PRO A 181 -31.94 -16.37 -1.68
C PRO A 181 -32.29 -17.23 -2.90
N LYS A 182 -33.57 -17.60 -3.09
CA LYS A 182 -34.03 -18.41 -4.23
C LYS A 182 -33.97 -17.65 -5.57
N GLY A 183 -34.12 -16.32 -5.57
CA GLY A 183 -34.10 -15.49 -6.78
C GLY A 183 -32.69 -15.19 -7.31
N LEU A 184 -31.70 -15.10 -6.41
CA LEU A 184 -30.30 -14.85 -6.75
C LEU A 184 -29.72 -15.98 -7.61
N GLY A 185 -30.05 -17.24 -7.29
CA GLY A 185 -29.53 -18.42 -8.01
C GLY A 185 -29.92 -18.49 -9.49
N ALA A 186 -31.05 -17.90 -9.91
CA ALA A 186 -31.45 -17.83 -11.30
C ALA A 186 -30.77 -16.66 -12.06
N TYR A 187 -30.54 -15.53 -11.37
CA TYR A 187 -29.99 -14.30 -11.97
C TYR A 187 -28.49 -14.39 -12.34
N PHE A 188 -27.75 -15.27 -11.65
CA PHE A 188 -26.33 -15.53 -11.92
C PHE A 188 -26.10 -16.75 -12.84
N ARG A 189 -27.16 -17.44 -13.31
CA ARG A 189 -27.06 -18.58 -14.22
C ARG A 189 -27.14 -18.22 -15.70
N GLU A 190 -27.46 -16.97 -16.05
CA GLU A 190 -27.48 -16.54 -17.44
C GLU A 190 -26.13 -15.93 -17.88
N ASN A 191 -25.38 -16.81 -18.56
CA ASN A 191 -24.26 -16.64 -19.51
C ASN A 191 -22.92 -16.09 -19.01
#